data_AF-A0A537CJC1-F1
#
_entry.id   AF-A0A537CJC1-F1
#
_cell.length_a   1.000
_cell.length_b   1.000
_cell.length_c   1.000
_cell.angle_alpha   90.00
_cell.angle_beta   90.00
_cell.angle_gamma   90.00
#
_symmetry.space_group_name_H-M   'P 1'
#
loop_
_entity.id
_entity.type
_entity.pdbx_description
1 polymer ?
#
loop_
_entity_poly.entity_id
_entity_poly.type
_entity_poly.pdbx_seq_one_letter_code
_entity_poly.pdbx_strand_id
1 'polypeptide(L)' 'HRPPQGCRFHTRCPHARERCREEEPPLAAADGHSVACHFWKEIEPFTSASRLTPVNERLTRLQAAFHTGGGSS' A
#
# COMPACT_ATOMS: atom_id res chain seq x y z
N HIS A 1 -15.89 -0.59 -19.32
CA HIS A 1 -15.61 -1.56 -18.24
C HIS A 1 -16.64 -1.42 -17.15
N ARG A 2 -17.29 -2.53 -16.74
CA ARG A 2 -18.21 -2.55 -15.58
C ARG A 2 -17.37 -2.81 -14.31
N PRO A 3 -17.50 -1.99 -13.26
CA PRO A 3 -16.80 -2.25 -12.00
C PRO A 3 -17.33 -3.54 -11.34
N PRO A 4 -16.48 -4.30 -10.64
CA PRO A 4 -16.95 -5.44 -9.87
C PRO A 4 -17.88 -5.00 -8.72
N GLN A 5 -18.74 -5.91 -8.30
CA GLN A 5 -19.61 -5.71 -7.13
C GLN A 5 -18.75 -5.73 -5.85
N GLY A 6 -19.17 -5.01 -4.82
CA GLY A 6 -18.41 -4.87 -3.58
C GLY A 6 -17.15 -4.00 -3.75
N CYS A 7 -16.04 -4.39 -3.11
CA CYS A 7 -14.78 -3.66 -3.20
C CYS A 7 -14.21 -3.67 -4.62
N ARG A 8 -14.08 -2.49 -5.24
CA ARG A 8 -13.55 -2.30 -6.60
C ARG A 8 -12.19 -2.94 -6.87
N PHE A 9 -11.41 -3.18 -5.82
CA PHE A 9 -10.06 -3.74 -5.89
C PHE A 9 -10.01 -5.25 -5.68
N HIS A 10 -11.12 -5.93 -5.35
CA HIS A 10 -11.11 -7.34 -4.94
C HIS A 10 -10.53 -8.28 -6.02
N THR A 11 -10.56 -7.89 -7.30
CA THR A 11 -10.02 -8.70 -8.41
C THR A 11 -8.50 -8.61 -8.55
N ARG A 12 -7.87 -7.60 -7.92
CA ARG A 12 -6.41 -7.36 -7.98
C ARG A 12 -5.74 -7.29 -6.61
N CYS A 13 -6.51 -7.30 -5.52
CA CYS A 13 -6.00 -7.18 -4.16
C CYS A 13 -5.50 -8.56 -3.66
N PRO A 14 -4.23 -8.69 -3.22
CA PRO A 14 -3.70 -9.95 -2.70
C PRO A 14 -4.28 -10.34 -1.33
N HIS A 15 -4.89 -9.39 -0.62
CA HIS A 15 -5.53 -9.61 0.69
C HIS A 15 -7.06 -9.72 0.59
N ALA A 16 -7.63 -9.85 -0.62
CA ALA A 16 -9.08 -9.91 -0.81
C ALA A 16 -9.69 -11.16 -0.15
N ARG A 17 -10.75 -10.95 0.63
CA ARG A 17 -11.56 -12.03 1.25
C ARG A 17 -12.98 -12.01 0.68
N GLU A 18 -13.83 -12.94 1.11
CA GLU A 18 -15.22 -13.06 0.67
C GLU A 18 -16.01 -11.73 0.82
N ARG A 19 -15.90 -11.09 2.00
CA ARG A 19 -16.49 -9.78 2.29
C ARG A 19 -16.17 -8.68 1.26
N CYS A 20 -14.99 -8.73 0.64
CA CYS A 20 -14.59 -7.77 -0.39
C CYS A 20 -15.38 -7.95 -1.71
N ARG A 21 -15.97 -9.11 -1.96
CA ARG A 21 -16.73 -9.41 -3.19
C ARG A 21 -18.20 -9.04 -3.05
N GLU A 22 -18.71 -9.06 -1.83
CA GLU A 22 -20.13 -8.89 -1.52
C GLU A 22 -20.45 -7.46 -1.07
N GLU A 23 -19.57 -6.84 -0.27
CA GLU A 23 -19.83 -5.55 0.37
C GLU A 23 -18.83 -4.47 -0.08
N GLU A 24 -19.33 -3.26 -0.32
CA GLU A 24 -18.49 -2.08 -0.54
C GLU A 24 -17.95 -1.58 0.80
N PRO A 25 -16.63 -1.37 0.93
CA PRO A 25 -16.04 -0.94 2.20
C PRO A 25 -16.43 0.50 2.55
N PRO A 26 -16.76 0.78 3.83
CA PRO A 26 -17.04 2.13 4.26
C PRO A 26 -15.79 3.01 4.21
N LEU A 27 -15.99 4.30 3.96
CA LEU A 27 -14.91 5.29 4.03
C LEU A 27 -14.61 5.61 5.51
N ALA A 28 -13.41 5.31 5.96
CA ALA A 28 -12.91 5.57 7.30
C ALA A 28 -11.77 6.61 7.26
N ALA A 29 -11.68 7.49 8.26
CA ALA A 29 -10.52 8.36 8.43
C ALA A 29 -9.40 7.62 9.20
N ALA A 30 -8.16 7.75 8.75
CA ALA A 30 -6.96 7.15 9.34
C ALA A 30 -5.77 8.10 9.17
N ASP A 31 -5.19 8.57 10.28
CA ASP A 31 -3.94 9.37 10.30
C ASP A 31 -3.90 10.50 9.26
N GLY A 32 -4.94 11.33 9.21
CA GLY A 32 -5.04 12.46 8.28
C GLY A 32 -5.42 12.10 6.84
N HIS A 33 -5.69 10.82 6.57
CA HIS A 33 -6.12 10.31 5.26
C HIS A 33 -7.46 9.57 5.37
N SER A 34 -8.03 9.19 4.22
CA SER A 34 -9.25 8.38 4.16
C SER A 34 -8.96 7.02 3.52
N VAL A 35 -9.60 5.98 4.04
CA VAL A 35 -9.39 4.58 3.67
C VAL A 35 -10.74 3.91 3.46
N ALA A 36 -10.93 3.28 2.31
CA ALA A 36 -12.09 2.44 1.99
C ALA A 36 -11.63 0.99 1.80
N CYS A 37 -11.30 0.32 2.90
CA CYS A 37 -10.85 -1.08 2.92
C CYS A 37 -11.44 -1.78 4.14
N HIS A 38 -11.87 -3.03 3.99
CA HIS A 38 -12.43 -3.81 5.10
C HIS A 38 -11.38 -4.20 6.16
N PHE A 39 -10.12 -4.36 5.75
CA PHE A 39 -9.06 -5.00 6.56
C PHE A 39 -7.81 -4.13 6.74
N TRP A 40 -7.90 -2.81 6.52
CA TRP A 40 -6.71 -1.94 6.53
C TRP A 40 -5.95 -1.91 7.85
N LYS A 41 -6.62 -2.21 8.97
CA LYS A 41 -5.99 -2.29 10.30
C LYS A 41 -5.22 -3.59 10.53
N GLU A 42 -5.55 -4.64 9.78
CA GLU A 42 -4.92 -5.97 9.90
C GLU A 42 -3.78 -6.15 8.91
N ILE A 43 -3.77 -5.35 7.84
CA ILE A 43 -2.70 -5.36 6.85
C ILE A 43 -1.55 -4.57 7.44
N GLU A 44 -0.54 -5.29 7.93
CA GLU A 44 0.67 -4.69 8.46
C GLU A 44 1.21 -3.66 7.44
N PRO A 45 1.43 -2.40 7.88
CA PRO A 45 1.92 -1.38 6.99
C PRO A 45 3.26 -1.87 6.46
N PHE A 46 3.38 -1.79 5.14
CA PHE A 46 4.64 -2.00 4.50
C PHE A 46 5.52 -0.79 4.85
N THR A 47 6.20 -0.85 5.99
CA THR A 47 7.14 0.19 6.40
C THR A 47 8.26 0.25 5.37
N SER A 48 8.82 1.43 5.16
CA SER A 48 9.96 1.65 4.27
C SER A 48 11.14 0.71 4.57
N ALA A 49 11.23 0.17 5.79
CA ALA A 49 12.20 -0.83 6.18
C ALA A 49 12.02 -2.19 5.46
N SER A 50 10.81 -2.54 5.01
CA SER A 50 10.52 -3.88 4.50
C SER A 50 10.87 -4.08 3.01
N ARG A 51 11.02 -3.02 2.18
CA ARG A 51 11.19 -3.11 0.69
C ARG A 51 12.60 -2.78 0.22
N LEU A 52 13.56 -2.68 1.12
CA LEU A 52 14.94 -2.39 0.76
C LEU A 52 15.81 -3.64 0.83
N THR A 53 15.37 -4.72 0.20
CA THR A 53 16.33 -5.67 -0.38
C THR A 53 16.49 -5.31 -1.84
N PRO A 54 17.49 -4.48 -2.19
CA PRO A 54 17.75 -4.20 -3.59
C PRO A 54 18.14 -5.50 -4.29
N VAL A 55 17.28 -5.96 -5.20
CA VAL A 55 17.54 -7.12 -6.06
C VAL A 55 18.64 -6.86 -7.10
N ASN A 56 19.13 -5.62 -7.23
CA ASN A 56 20.22 -5.26 -8.12
C ASN A 56 21.12 -4.13 -7.57
N GLU A 57 22.44 -4.27 -7.76
CA GLU A 57 23.46 -3.32 -7.26
C GLU A 57 23.35 -1.92 -7.85
N ARG A 58 22.88 -1.82 -9.10
CA ARG A 58 22.69 -0.53 -9.79
C ARG A 58 21.66 0.33 -9.06
N LEU A 59 20.56 -0.28 -8.64
CA LEU A 59 19.51 0.36 -7.85
C LEU A 59 20.05 0.81 -6.50
N THR A 60 20.86 -0.01 -5.83
CA THR A 60 21.53 0.36 -4.57
C THR A 60 22.36 1.63 -4.72
N ARG A 61 23.19 1.72 -5.77
CA ARG A 61 24.04 2.91 -6.02
C ARG A 61 23.20 4.16 -6.31
N LEU A 62 22.11 4.02 -7.08
CA LEU A 62 21.21 5.13 -7.38
C LEU A 62 20.50 5.65 -6.12
N GLN A 63 20.00 4.76 -5.27
CA GLN A 63 19.32 5.14 -4.03
C GLN A 63 20.25 5.79 -3.01
N ALA A 64 21.49 5.32 -2.89
CA ALA A 64 22.49 5.89 -1.99
C ALA A 64 22.77 7.39 -2.29
N ALA A 65 22.75 7.77 -3.57
CA ALA A 65 22.94 9.15 -3.99
C ALA A 65 21.84 10.11 -3.48
N PHE A 66 20.63 9.62 -3.20
CA PHE A 66 19.54 10.44 -2.64
C PHE A 66 19.61 10.57 -1.12
N HIS A 67 20.15 9.57 -0.42
CA HIS A 67 20.20 9.57 1.06
C HIS A 67 21.32 10.47 1.61
N THR A 68 22.38 10.70 0.84
CA THR A 68 23.51 11.56 1.24
C THR A 68 23.28 13.05 0.96
N GLY A 69 22.10 13.44 0.46
CA GLY A 69 21.75 14.82 0.10
C GLY A 69 20.71 15.51 1.01
N GLY A 70 20.34 14.92 2.15
CA GLY A 70 19.38 15.51 3.09
C GLY A 70 20.00 16.61 3.95
N GLY A 71 20.14 17.81 3.38
CA GLY A 71 20.61 19.00 4.07
C GLY A 71 19.78 19.32 5.32
N SER A 72 20.47 19.42 6.45
CA SER A 72 19.98 20.09 7.65
C SER A 72 19.98 21.60 7.43
N SER A 73 18.80 22.22 7.46
CA SER A 73 18.57 23.64 7.82
C SER A 73 17.09 23.83 8.11
#